data_AF-A0A1K1UG40-F1
#
_entry.id   AF-A0A1K1UG40-F1
#
_cell.length_a   1.000
_cell.length_b   1.000
_cell.length_c   1.000
_cell.angle_alpha   90.00
_cell.angle_beta   90.00
_cell.angle_gamma   90.00
#
_symmetry.space_group_name_H-M   'P 1'
#
loop_
_entity.id
_entity.type
_entity.pdbx_description
1 polymer ?
#
loop_
_entity_poly.entity_id
_entity_poly.type
_entity_poly.pdbx_seq_one_letter_code
_entity_poly.pdbx_strand_id
1 'polypeptide(L)'
;MSPFWWFVLAAILVLSPMSMLKPSPRQKRLVMLREKARHLGIRVTLTSQQLDPGLKLEGAAYRWLRPADAPAMPGYLCLLRCEEGRQRGALWTDGWERVRGAPELLTEAQRQLLDHFLTLLPADAHAVEWGSATLSFWWHERGDTGLLEVLHPVVQAMLAEPVRPVPRPNLSNRLAGGS
;
A
#
# COMPACT_ATOMS: atom_id res chain seq x y z
N MET A 1 42.28 31.86 34.25
CA MET A 1 41.13 30.97 33.94
C MET A 1 41.31 29.70 34.75
N SER A 2 40.37 29.37 35.63
CA SER A 2 40.52 28.24 36.57
C SER A 2 40.38 26.89 35.85
N PRO A 3 41.10 25.83 36.27
CA PRO A 3 41.03 24.50 35.66
C PRO A 3 39.62 23.88 35.71
N PHE A 4 38.78 24.37 36.63
CA PHE A 4 37.36 24.03 36.72
C PHE A 4 36.59 24.24 35.41
N TRP A 5 36.92 25.29 34.65
CA TRP A 5 36.25 25.58 33.38
C TRP A 5 36.53 24.50 32.31
N TRP A 6 37.69 23.85 32.34
CA TRP A 6 38.03 22.75 31.44
C TRP A 6 37.26 21.46 31.76
N PHE A 7 37.02 21.17 33.04
CA PHE A 7 36.19 20.03 33.42
C PHE A 7 34.73 20.22 33.01
N VAL A 8 34.18 21.43 33.16
CA VAL A 8 32.82 21.75 32.72
C VAL A 8 32.70 21.64 31.19
N LEU A 9 33.68 22.15 30.45
CA LEU A 9 33.69 22.07 28.98
C LEU A 9 33.77 20.62 28.48
N ALA A 10 34.64 19.80 29.09
CA ALA A 10 34.78 18.39 28.77
C ALA A 10 33.49 17.60 29.10
N ALA A 11 32.84 17.88 30.23
CA ALA A 11 31.59 17.23 30.60
C ALA A 11 30.46 17.56 29.61
N ILE A 12 30.34 18.82 29.16
CA ILE A 12 29.34 19.22 28.15
C ILE A 12 29.62 18.53 26.81
N LEU A 13 30.89 18.41 26.39
CA LEU A 13 31.24 17.74 25.12
C LEU A 13 30.89 16.25 25.11
N VAL A 14 30.96 15.58 26.27
CA VAL A 14 30.66 14.14 26.41
C VAL A 14 29.17 13.87 26.62
N LEU A 15 28.42 14.78 27.26
CA LEU A 15 26.99 14.62 27.54
C LEU A 15 26.08 15.15 26.41
N SER A 16 26.55 16.12 25.63
CA SER A 16 25.80 16.69 24.49
C SER A 16 25.39 15.67 23.41
N PRO A 17 26.20 14.66 23.04
CA PRO A 17 25.85 13.71 21.98
C PRO A 17 24.64 12.84 22.32
N MET A 18 24.37 12.57 23.61
CA MET A 18 23.31 11.65 24.01
C MET A 18 21.91 12.25 23.89
N SER A 19 21.76 13.58 24.00
CA SER A 19 20.45 14.21 23.88
C SER A 19 19.90 14.22 22.43
N MET A 20 20.78 14.07 21.43
CA MET A 20 20.41 14.05 20.01
C MET A 20 19.85 12.70 19.52
N LEU A 21 19.91 11.64 20.34
CA LEU A 21 19.46 10.29 19.96
C LEU A 21 18.04 9.97 20.43
N LYS A 22 17.35 10.88 21.14
CA LYS A 22 15.98 10.62 21.61
C LYS A 22 15.02 10.64 20.42
N PRO A 23 14.39 9.51 20.06
CA PRO A 23 13.46 9.48 18.93
C PRO A 23 12.26 10.38 19.24
N SER A 24 11.91 11.21 18.27
CA SER A 24 10.75 12.09 18.36
C SER A 24 9.46 11.29 18.59
N PRO A 25 8.42 11.89 19.20
CA PRO A 25 7.13 11.25 19.37
C PRO A 25 6.55 10.71 18.04
N ARG A 26 6.78 11.43 16.94
CA ARG A 26 6.39 11.00 15.58
C ARG A 26 7.13 9.74 15.14
N GLN A 27 8.45 9.67 15.33
CA GLN A 27 9.22 8.46 14.99
C GLN A 27 8.76 7.25 15.81
N LYS A 28 8.50 7.41 17.11
CA LYS A 28 7.94 6.33 17.94
C LYS A 28 6.60 5.83 17.41
N ARG A 29 5.70 6.74 17.02
CA ARG A 29 4.40 6.39 16.42
C ARG A 29 4.56 5.58 15.13
N LEU A 30 5.45 6.00 14.24
CA LEU A 30 5.72 5.29 12.98
C LEU A 30 6.30 3.90 13.22
N VAL A 31 7.21 3.76 14.19
CA VAL A 31 7.74 2.45 14.59
C VAL A 31 6.62 1.54 15.07
N MET A 32 5.75 2.00 15.98
CA MET A 32 4.63 1.21 16.47
C MET A 32 3.65 0.80 15.34
N LEU A 33 3.35 1.72 14.42
CA LEU A 33 2.49 1.46 13.27
C LEU A 33 3.06 0.34 12.37
N ARG A 34 4.36 0.40 12.05
CA ARG A 34 5.02 -0.56 11.17
C ARG A 34 5.23 -1.90 11.86
N GLU A 35 5.50 -1.91 13.16
CA GLU A 35 5.54 -3.14 13.95
C GLU A 35 4.18 -3.84 13.96
N LYS A 36 3.10 -3.09 14.16
CA LYS A 36 1.74 -3.62 14.05
C LYS A 36 1.48 -4.20 12.65
N ALA A 37 1.86 -3.49 11.60
CA ALA A 37 1.75 -4.00 10.23
C ALA A 37 2.46 -5.36 10.07
N ARG A 38 3.70 -5.46 10.57
CA ARG A 38 4.48 -6.70 10.57
C ARG A 38 3.78 -7.83 11.34
N HIS A 39 3.17 -7.53 12.49
CA HIS A 39 2.40 -8.50 13.27
C HIS A 39 1.17 -9.04 12.52
N LEU A 40 0.57 -8.23 11.65
CA LEU A 40 -0.54 -8.63 10.77
C LEU A 40 -0.07 -9.29 9.46
N GLY A 41 1.24 -9.56 9.31
CA GLY A 41 1.81 -10.11 8.08
C GLY A 41 1.87 -9.13 6.90
N ILE A 42 1.71 -7.84 7.16
CA ILE A 42 1.73 -6.78 6.14
C ILE A 42 3.17 -6.36 5.90
N ARG A 43 3.62 -6.42 4.63
CA ARG A 43 4.96 -5.96 4.26
C ARG A 43 4.94 -4.46 4.01
N VAL A 44 5.77 -3.72 4.74
CA VAL A 44 5.94 -2.27 4.57
C VAL A 44 7.20 -1.99 3.75
N THR A 45 7.09 -1.17 2.70
CA THR A 45 8.21 -0.73 1.86
C THR A 45 8.24 0.79 1.79
N LEU A 46 9.37 1.41 2.12
CA LEU A 46 9.52 2.88 2.18
C LEU A 46 10.08 3.50 0.89
N THR A 47 10.12 2.71 -0.18
CA THR A 47 10.68 3.13 -1.46
C THR A 47 9.58 3.73 -2.32
N SER A 48 9.84 4.90 -2.89
CA SER A 48 8.95 5.47 -3.89
C SER A 48 8.92 4.59 -5.14
N GLN A 49 7.73 4.34 -5.67
CA GLN A 49 7.56 3.55 -6.89
C GLN A 49 7.23 4.49 -8.05
N GLN A 50 8.03 4.43 -9.12
CA GLN A 50 7.65 5.09 -10.37
C GLN A 50 6.66 4.19 -11.10
N LEU A 51 5.47 4.73 -11.33
CA LEU A 51 4.41 4.05 -12.04
C LEU A 51 4.55 4.37 -13.54
N ASP A 52 4.67 5.65 -13.90
CA ASP A 52 4.93 6.13 -15.28
C ASP A 52 5.92 7.30 -15.28
N PRO A 53 6.47 7.71 -16.44
CA PRO A 53 7.19 8.97 -16.57
C PRO A 53 6.33 10.14 -16.06
N GLY A 54 6.69 10.71 -14.90
CA GLY A 54 5.96 11.80 -14.25
C GLY A 54 4.94 11.39 -13.19
N LEU A 55 4.76 10.09 -12.94
CA LEU A 55 3.89 9.58 -11.87
C LEU A 55 4.70 8.75 -10.87
N LYS A 56 4.98 9.37 -9.71
CA LYS A 56 5.73 8.77 -8.62
C LYS A 56 4.81 8.59 -7.41
N LEU A 57 4.72 7.36 -6.92
CA LEU A 57 4.03 7.02 -5.69
C LEU A 57 5.00 7.27 -4.53
N GLU A 58 4.65 8.20 -3.65
CA GLU A 58 5.48 8.57 -2.50
C GLU A 58 4.94 7.94 -1.20
N GLY A 59 5.67 8.10 -0.10
CA GLY A 59 5.30 7.48 1.18
C GLY A 59 5.60 5.98 1.26
N ALA A 60 4.93 5.32 2.21
CA ALA A 60 5.12 3.91 2.52
C ALA A 60 4.07 3.05 1.80
N ALA A 61 4.52 2.00 1.13
CA ALA A 61 3.67 0.97 0.55
C ALA A 61 3.40 -0.12 1.59
N TYR A 62 2.13 -0.34 1.91
CA TYR A 62 1.67 -1.41 2.79
C TYR A 62 1.06 -2.51 1.92
N ARG A 63 1.63 -3.72 1.99
CA ARG A 63 1.32 -4.82 1.07
C ARG A 63 0.83 -6.05 1.80
N TRP A 64 -0.38 -6.48 1.49
CA TRP A 64 -0.88 -7.80 1.85
C TRP A 64 -0.47 -8.80 0.78
N LEU A 65 0.20 -9.86 1.20
CA LEU A 65 0.52 -10.99 0.33
C LEU A 65 -0.74 -11.85 0.17
N ARG A 66 -1.00 -12.27 -1.06
CA ARG A 66 -2.01 -13.28 -1.36
C ARG A 66 -1.58 -14.61 -0.74
N PRO A 67 -2.46 -15.31 0.01
CA PRO A 67 -2.19 -16.66 0.48
C PRO A 67 -1.84 -17.60 -0.68
N ALA A 68 -0.96 -18.58 -0.45
CA ALA A 68 -0.48 -19.48 -1.51
C ALA A 68 -1.58 -20.40 -2.06
N ASP A 69 -2.59 -20.69 -1.26
CA ASP A 69 -3.78 -21.47 -1.56
C ASP A 69 -4.92 -20.63 -2.17
N ALA A 70 -4.81 -19.30 -2.14
CA ALA A 70 -5.83 -18.42 -2.71
C ALA A 70 -5.71 -18.33 -4.24
N PRO A 71 -6.84 -18.20 -4.96
CA PRO A 71 -6.84 -18.06 -6.41
C PRO A 71 -6.03 -16.84 -6.86
N ALA A 72 -5.16 -17.01 -7.86
CA ALA A 72 -4.37 -15.90 -8.40
C ALA A 72 -5.28 -14.88 -9.09
N MET A 73 -5.01 -13.58 -8.90
CA MET A 73 -5.68 -12.55 -9.68
C MET A 73 -5.20 -12.63 -11.14
N PRO A 74 -6.11 -12.74 -12.12
CA PRO A 74 -5.78 -12.91 -13.54
C PRO A 74 -5.27 -11.61 -14.19
N GLY A 75 -5.12 -10.53 -13.43
CA GLY A 75 -4.65 -9.27 -13.96
C GLY A 75 -4.18 -8.31 -12.87
N TYR A 76 -4.28 -7.04 -13.23
CA TYR A 76 -3.76 -5.91 -12.47
C TYR A 76 -4.79 -4.80 -12.46
N LEU A 77 -4.90 -4.08 -11.35
CA LEU A 77 -5.69 -2.87 -11.20
C LEU A 77 -4.89 -1.84 -10.41
N CYS A 78 -4.84 -0.60 -10.91
CA CYS A 78 -4.24 0.51 -10.17
C CYS A 78 -5.22 1.67 -10.12
N LEU A 79 -5.49 2.12 -8.90
CA LEU A 79 -6.37 3.23 -8.57
C LEU A 79 -5.54 4.34 -7.91
N LEU A 80 -5.77 5.58 -8.31
CA LEU A 80 -5.24 6.75 -7.64
C LEU A 80 -6.38 7.56 -7.04
N ARG A 81 -6.10 8.22 -5.92
CA ARG A 81 -7.04 9.21 -5.38
C ARG A 81 -7.05 10.41 -6.33
N CYS A 82 -8.23 10.91 -6.67
CA CYS A 82 -8.40 12.07 -7.53
C CYS A 82 -7.68 13.29 -6.94
N GLU A 83 -6.95 14.00 -7.78
CA GLU A 83 -6.26 15.24 -7.43
C GLU A 83 -6.96 16.40 -8.15
N GLU A 84 -7.23 17.50 -7.46
CA GLU A 84 -7.92 18.65 -8.05
C GLU A 84 -7.18 19.16 -9.29
N GLY A 85 -7.93 19.37 -10.37
CA GLY A 85 -7.37 19.84 -11.64
C GLY A 85 -6.54 18.82 -12.41
N ARG A 86 -6.52 17.54 -11.98
CA ARG A 86 -5.70 16.51 -12.62
C ARG A 86 -6.44 15.18 -12.73
N GLN A 87 -6.98 14.92 -13.91
CA GLN A 87 -7.51 13.61 -14.26
C GLN A 87 -6.40 12.76 -14.91
N ARG A 88 -6.06 11.63 -14.29
CA ARG A 88 -5.06 10.68 -14.79
C ARG A 88 -5.69 9.40 -15.33
N GLY A 89 -6.97 9.17 -15.04
CA GLY A 89 -7.67 7.95 -15.43
C GLY A 89 -9.18 8.09 -15.58
N ALA A 90 -9.83 6.93 -15.73
CA ALA A 90 -11.28 6.83 -15.72
C ALA A 90 -11.79 6.81 -14.27
N LEU A 91 -12.86 7.53 -13.96
CA LEU A 91 -13.45 7.53 -12.63
C LEU A 91 -13.84 6.10 -12.20
N TRP A 92 -13.46 5.73 -10.98
CA TRP A 92 -13.79 4.44 -10.37
C TRP A 92 -14.96 4.58 -9.39
N THR A 93 -14.78 5.45 -8.40
CA THR A 93 -15.77 5.86 -7.38
C THR A 93 -15.51 7.32 -7.00
N ASP A 94 -16.33 7.89 -6.12
CA ASP A 94 -16.13 9.26 -5.63
C ASP A 94 -14.74 9.43 -4.99
N GLY A 95 -13.90 10.21 -5.66
CA GLY A 95 -12.53 10.50 -5.22
C GLY A 95 -11.47 9.49 -5.64
N TRP A 96 -11.80 8.48 -6.46
CA TRP A 96 -10.82 7.52 -6.99
C TRP A 96 -10.93 7.36 -8.50
N GLU A 97 -9.78 7.32 -9.17
CA GLU A 97 -9.65 7.10 -10.61
C GLU A 97 -8.82 5.85 -10.91
N ARG A 98 -9.28 5.04 -11.84
CA ARG A 98 -8.55 3.92 -12.41
C ARG A 98 -7.59 4.42 -13.49
N VAL A 99 -6.30 4.27 -13.23
CA VAL A 99 -5.24 4.63 -14.17
C VAL A 99 -4.76 3.45 -15.00
N ARG A 100 -4.86 2.22 -14.48
CA ARG A 100 -4.50 0.99 -15.19
C ARG A 100 -5.36 -0.19 -14.77
N GLY A 101 -5.47 -1.17 -15.66
CA GLY A 101 -6.07 -2.45 -15.35
C GLY A 101 -7.49 -2.65 -15.87
N ALA A 102 -7.91 -3.91 -15.83
CA ALA A 102 -9.20 -4.37 -16.33
C ALA A 102 -10.11 -4.74 -15.13
N PRO A 103 -11.10 -3.91 -14.79
CA PRO A 103 -11.99 -4.16 -13.67
C PRO A 103 -12.97 -5.30 -13.92
N GLU A 104 -13.20 -5.65 -15.18
CA GLU A 104 -14.02 -6.79 -15.61
C GLU A 104 -13.51 -8.13 -15.05
N LEU A 105 -12.27 -8.14 -14.55
CA LEU A 105 -11.63 -9.29 -13.91
C LEU A 105 -12.07 -9.48 -12.46
N LEU A 106 -12.61 -8.46 -11.82
CA LEU A 106 -13.13 -8.54 -10.46
C LEU A 106 -14.53 -9.16 -10.47
N THR A 107 -14.80 -10.03 -9.49
CA THR A 107 -16.19 -10.42 -9.19
C THR A 107 -16.94 -9.25 -8.57
N GLU A 108 -18.27 -9.30 -8.58
CA GLU A 108 -19.08 -8.27 -7.91
C GLU A 108 -18.75 -8.16 -6.42
N ALA A 109 -18.54 -9.30 -5.74
CA ALA A 109 -18.12 -9.33 -4.34
C ALA A 109 -16.75 -8.65 -4.12
N GLN A 110 -15.77 -8.95 -4.98
CA GLN A 110 -14.45 -8.30 -4.94
C GLN A 110 -14.54 -6.80 -5.19
N ARG A 111 -15.41 -6.37 -6.11
CA ARG A 111 -15.65 -4.95 -6.41
C ARG A 111 -16.27 -4.23 -5.21
N GLN A 112 -17.29 -4.80 -4.59
CA GLN A 112 -17.93 -4.23 -3.40
C GLN A 112 -16.96 -4.12 -2.21
N LEU A 113 -16.16 -5.16 -1.99
CA LEU A 113 -15.13 -5.13 -0.94
C LEU A 113 -14.03 -4.11 -1.23
N LEU A 114 -13.60 -3.97 -2.50
CA LEU A 114 -12.65 -2.94 -2.91
C LEU A 114 -13.23 -1.55 -2.68
N ASP A 115 -14.46 -1.29 -3.10
CA ASP A 115 -15.11 0.01 -2.92
C ASP A 115 -15.25 0.34 -1.43
N HIS A 116 -15.65 -0.63 -0.60
CA HIS A 116 -15.66 -0.48 0.85
C HIS A 116 -14.25 -0.16 1.40
N PHE A 117 -13.23 -0.92 1.00
CA PHE A 117 -11.84 -0.67 1.39
C PHE A 117 -11.40 0.76 1.06
N LEU A 118 -11.73 1.28 -0.12
CA LEU A 118 -11.41 2.65 -0.53
C LEU A 118 -12.07 3.72 0.36
N THR A 119 -13.27 3.46 0.89
CA THR A 119 -13.95 4.38 1.84
C THR A 119 -13.28 4.43 3.21
N LEU A 120 -12.59 3.35 3.61
CA LEU A 120 -11.89 3.26 4.88
C LEU A 120 -10.49 3.90 4.84
N LEU A 121 -9.96 4.15 3.64
CA LEU A 121 -8.62 4.69 3.49
C LEU A 121 -8.51 6.14 3.97
N PRO A 122 -7.44 6.49 4.71
CA PRO A 122 -7.23 7.84 5.21
C PRO A 122 -6.98 8.81 4.06
N ALA A 123 -7.22 10.10 4.31
CA ALA A 123 -7.14 11.16 3.29
C ALA A 123 -5.77 11.25 2.59
N ASP A 124 -4.69 10.86 3.26
CA ASP A 124 -3.33 10.87 2.73
C ASP A 124 -2.86 9.54 2.12
N ALA A 125 -3.76 8.54 2.04
CA ALA A 125 -3.60 7.39 1.17
C ALA A 125 -4.05 7.73 -0.25
N HIS A 126 -3.14 7.59 -1.22
CA HIS A 126 -3.29 8.20 -2.54
C HIS A 126 -3.21 7.20 -3.71
N ALA A 127 -2.82 5.95 -3.45
CA ALA A 127 -2.78 4.93 -4.48
C ALA A 127 -3.12 3.56 -3.89
N VAL A 128 -3.79 2.74 -4.68
CA VAL A 128 -4.08 1.33 -4.42
C VAL A 128 -3.71 0.54 -5.65
N GLU A 129 -3.02 -0.58 -5.44
CA GLU A 129 -2.62 -1.51 -6.47
C GLU A 129 -3.08 -2.92 -6.09
N TRP A 130 -3.80 -3.56 -6.99
CA TRP A 130 -4.18 -4.96 -6.87
C TRP A 130 -3.50 -5.74 -8.00
N GLY A 131 -2.52 -6.56 -7.64
CA GLY A 131 -1.84 -7.46 -8.55
C GLY A 131 -2.13 -8.93 -8.27
N SER A 132 -1.47 -9.80 -9.03
CA SER A 132 -1.56 -11.26 -8.89
C SER A 132 -1.18 -11.75 -7.48
N ALA A 133 -0.10 -11.22 -6.92
CA ALA A 133 0.47 -11.67 -5.66
C ALA A 133 0.14 -10.78 -4.45
N THR A 134 -0.28 -9.53 -4.67
CA THR A 134 -0.43 -8.57 -3.57
C THR A 134 -1.57 -7.59 -3.78
N LEU A 135 -2.20 -7.17 -2.68
CA LEU A 135 -2.93 -5.91 -2.59
C LEU A 135 -2.04 -4.90 -1.84
N SER A 136 -1.78 -3.75 -2.44
CA SER A 136 -0.92 -2.71 -1.89
C SER A 136 -1.63 -1.37 -1.85
N PHE A 137 -1.34 -0.54 -0.85
CA PHE A 137 -1.70 0.88 -0.88
C PHE A 137 -0.53 1.77 -0.43
N TRP A 138 -0.49 3.00 -0.94
CA TRP A 138 0.53 3.99 -0.62
C TRP A 138 -0.03 5.07 0.27
N TRP A 139 0.69 5.32 1.36
CA TRP A 139 0.25 6.16 2.46
C TRP A 139 1.40 6.99 3.03
N HIS A 140 1.12 8.25 3.40
CA HIS A 140 2.08 9.13 4.06
C HIS A 140 2.15 8.92 5.59
N GLU A 141 1.47 7.88 6.09
CA GLU A 141 1.48 7.47 7.50
C GLU A 141 1.01 8.59 8.45
N ARG A 142 0.10 9.46 7.98
CA ARG A 142 -0.60 10.43 8.82
C ARG A 142 -1.95 9.85 9.22
N GLY A 143 -2.25 9.87 10.51
CA GLY A 143 -3.52 9.39 11.02
C GLY A 143 -3.40 8.19 11.94
N ASP A 144 -4.52 7.53 12.19
CA ASP A 144 -4.68 6.55 13.27
C ASP A 144 -3.83 5.28 13.08
N THR A 145 -3.21 4.85 14.18
CA THR A 145 -2.51 3.57 14.27
C THR A 145 -3.44 2.36 14.27
N GLY A 146 -4.72 2.52 14.61
CA GLY A 146 -5.75 1.47 14.59
C GLY A 146 -6.29 1.12 13.19
N LEU A 147 -5.93 1.90 12.17
CA LEU A 147 -6.42 1.71 10.80
C LEU A 147 -6.13 0.31 10.26
N LEU A 148 -4.93 -0.23 10.52
CA LEU A 148 -4.51 -1.49 9.92
C LEU A 148 -5.35 -2.68 10.40
N GLU A 149 -5.86 -2.69 11.64
CA GLU A 149 -6.78 -3.73 12.11
C GLU A 149 -8.16 -3.64 11.50
N VAL A 150 -8.59 -2.44 11.11
CA VAL A 150 -9.86 -2.26 10.40
C VAL A 150 -9.73 -2.73 8.95
N LEU A 151 -8.62 -2.38 8.30
CA LEU A 151 -8.38 -2.74 6.89
C LEU A 151 -8.05 -4.22 6.69
N HIS A 152 -7.27 -4.83 7.59
CA HIS A 152 -6.77 -6.19 7.42
C HIS A 152 -7.85 -7.25 7.14
N PRO A 153 -8.96 -7.36 7.92
CA PRO A 153 -9.99 -8.36 7.64
C PRO A 153 -10.68 -8.14 6.29
N VAL A 154 -10.90 -6.89 5.88
CA VAL A 154 -11.48 -6.55 4.57
C VAL A 154 -10.56 -7.05 3.45
N VAL A 155 -9.26 -6.79 3.56
CA VAL A 155 -8.28 -7.24 2.56
C VAL A 155 -8.16 -8.76 2.52
N GLN A 156 -8.19 -9.43 3.67
CA GLN A 156 -8.16 -10.90 3.70
C GLN A 156 -9.39 -11.49 3.01
N ALA A 157 -10.58 -10.93 3.24
CA ALA A 157 -11.79 -11.33 2.53
C ALA A 157 -11.64 -11.13 1.01
N MET A 158 -11.15 -9.97 0.57
CA MET A 158 -10.91 -9.68 -0.86
C MET A 158 -9.95 -10.68 -1.52
N LEU A 159 -8.89 -11.06 -0.82
CA LEU A 159 -7.87 -11.98 -1.34
C LEU A 159 -8.34 -13.43 -1.34
N ALA A 160 -9.24 -13.80 -0.41
CA ALA A 160 -9.82 -15.14 -0.32
C ALA A 160 -10.93 -15.39 -1.36
N GLU A 161 -11.63 -14.35 -1.83
CA GLU A 161 -12.72 -14.51 -2.79
C GLU A 161 -12.24 -15.14 -4.12
N PRO A 162 -12.96 -16.15 -4.66
CA PRO A 162 -12.57 -16.81 -5.88
C PRO A 162 -12.75 -15.87 -7.06
N VAL A 163 -11.74 -15.88 -7.94
CA VAL A 163 -11.74 -15.04 -9.13
C VAL A 163 -12.61 -15.65 -10.21
N ARG A 164 -13.28 -14.81 -11.01
CA ARG A 164 -14.00 -15.24 -12.21
C ARG A 164 -13.02 -16.01 -13.12
N PRO A 165 -13.34 -17.26 -13.53
CA PRO A 165 -12.47 -18.03 -14.41
C PRO A 165 -12.34 -17.32 -15.76
N VAL A 166 -11.11 -17.06 -16.19
CA VAL A 166 -10.84 -16.58 -17.55
C VAL A 166 -11.15 -17.74 -18.50
N PRO A 167 -12.01 -17.56 -19.53
CA PRO A 167 -12.27 -18.60 -20.52
C PRO A 167 -10.94 -19.02 -21.17
N ARG A 168 -10.57 -20.29 -21.03
CA ARG A 168 -9.40 -20.82 -21.75
C ARG A 168 -9.74 -20.82 -23.25
N PRO A 169 -8.91 -20.25 -24.13
CA PRO A 169 -9.13 -20.37 -25.57
C PRO A 169 -9.13 -21.86 -25.93
N ASN A 170 -10.21 -22.31 -26.59
CA ASN A 170 -10.40 -23.72 -26.92
C ASN A 170 -9.35 -24.13 -27.97
N LEU A 171 -8.35 -24.92 -27.56
CA LEU A 171 -7.23 -25.35 -28.41
C LEU A 171 -7.66 -26.30 -29.54
N SER A 172 -8.90 -26.78 -29.52
CA SER A 172 -9.48 -27.67 -30.54
C SER A 172 -9.69 -27.02 -31.90
N ASN A 173 -9.76 -25.68 -31.99
CA ASN A 173 -10.02 -24.98 -33.26
C ASN A 173 -8.76 -24.68 -34.10
N ARG A 174 -7.54 -24.94 -33.60
CA ARG A 174 -6.30 -24.72 -34.37
C ARG A 174 -5.84 -25.93 -35.19
N LEU A 175 -6.38 -27.12 -34.95
CA LEU A 175 -5.99 -28.34 -35.66
C LEU A 175 -6.94 -28.69 -36.81
N ALA A 176 -8.04 -27.95 -37.01
CA ALA A 176 -9.05 -28.24 -38.04
C ALA A 176 -8.98 -27.34 -39.29
N GLY A 177 -8.04 -26.38 -39.36
CA GLY A 177 -7.93 -25.41 -40.45
C GLY A 177 -6.73 -25.59 -41.40
N GLY A 178 -6.03 -26.72 -41.31
CA GLY A 178 -4.86 -27.03 -42.15
C GLY A 178 -5.08 -28.33 -42.92
N SER A 179 -5.86 -28.27 -43.98
CA SER A 179 -5.92 -29.30 -45.04
C SER A 179 -6.29 -28.62 -46.34
#